data_AF-A0A355F6Y2-F1
#
_entry.id   AF-A0A355F6Y2-F1
#
_cell.length_a   1.000
_cell.length_b   1.000
_cell.length_c   1.000
_cell.angle_alpha   90.00
_cell.angle_beta   90.00
_cell.angle_gamma   90.00
#
_symmetry.space_group_name_H-M   'P 1'
#
loop_
_entity.id
_entity.type
_entity.pdbx_description
1 polymer ?
#
loop_
_entity_poly.entity_id
_entity_poly.type
_entity_poly.pdbx_seq_one_letter_code
_entity_poly.pdbx_strand_id
1 'polypeptide(L)' 'MAMTTADAKRRVVLPAASPGDVFDIQSQGEGRLLLVRLERPQPNLGMSQERCLAAIAAAPLQPTMTWDALKAATREP' A
#
# COMPACT_ATOMS: atom_id res chain seq x y z
N MET A 1 -29.64 2.11 7.32
CA MET A 1 -28.51 1.27 6.88
C MET A 1 -27.95 1.91 5.62
N ALA A 2 -26.66 2.26 5.60
CA ALA A 2 -26.04 2.80 4.40
C ALA A 2 -25.83 1.66 3.40
N MET A 3 -26.37 1.79 2.19
CA MET A 3 -26.15 0.85 1.10
C MET A 3 -24.94 1.35 0.29
N THR A 4 -24.00 0.47 0.00
CA THR A 4 -22.85 0.75 -0.87
C THR A 4 -22.86 -0.24 -2.02
N THR A 5 -22.71 0.28 -3.23
CA THR A 5 -22.59 -0.54 -4.44
C THR A 5 -21.13 -0.93 -4.62
N ALA A 6 -20.89 -2.20 -4.96
CA ALA A 6 -19.56 -2.64 -5.32
C ALA A 6 -19.12 -1.97 -6.63
N ASP A 7 -17.85 -1.57 -6.69
CA ASP A 7 -17.28 -1.01 -7.92
C ASP A 7 -17.15 -2.09 -9.02
N ALA A 8 -16.72 -1.69 -10.22
CA ALA A 8 -16.48 -2.60 -11.34
C ALA A 8 -15.44 -3.71 -11.03
N LYS A 9 -14.61 -3.52 -10.00
CA LYS A 9 -13.61 -4.47 -9.51
C LYS A 9 -14.12 -5.31 -8.34
N ARG A 10 -15.42 -5.26 -8.04
CA ARG A 10 -16.09 -5.98 -6.95
C ARG A 10 -15.58 -5.61 -5.56
N ARG A 11 -15.20 -4.34 -5.36
CA ARG A 11 -14.73 -3.80 -4.07
C ARG A 11 -15.82 -2.92 -3.47
N VAL A 12 -15.88 -2.89 -2.14
CA VAL A 12 -16.79 -2.03 -1.38
C VAL A 12 -15.99 -1.09 -0.49
N VAL A 13 -16.48 0.14 -0.33
CA VAL A 13 -15.90 1.10 0.61
C VAL A 13 -16.44 0.79 2.00
N LEU A 14 -15.54 0.60 2.97
CA LEU A 14 -15.88 0.41 4.38
C LEU A 14 -15.59 1.70 5.14
N PRO A 15 -16.61 2.48 5.55
CA PRO A 15 -16.40 3.80 6.18
C PRO A 15 -15.57 3.77 7.47
N ALA A 16 -15.58 2.64 8.19
CA ALA A 16 -14.86 2.47 9.45
C ALA A 16 -13.43 1.89 9.29
N ALA A 17 -12.97 1.63 8.05
CA ALA A 17 -11.65 1.07 7.79
C ALA A 17 -10.62 2.15 7.45
N SER A 18 -9.37 1.94 7.88
CA SER A 18 -8.22 2.77 7.56
C SER A 18 -7.32 2.11 6.50
N PRO A 19 -6.54 2.88 5.72
CA PRO A 19 -5.59 2.31 4.77
C PRO A 19 -4.65 1.27 5.39
N GLY A 20 -4.61 0.11 4.76
CA GLY A 20 -3.78 -1.03 5.15
C GLY A 20 -4.42 -1.95 6.20
N ASP A 21 -5.59 -1.64 6.75
CA ASP A 21 -6.32 -2.61 7.57
C ASP A 21 -6.53 -3.92 6.80
N VAL A 22 -6.31 -5.03 7.50
CA VAL A 22 -6.51 -6.37 6.97
C VAL A 22 -7.64 -7.01 7.75
N PHE A 23 -8.57 -7.65 7.05
CA PHE A 23 -9.71 -8.33 7.65
C PHE A 23 -9.72 -9.79 7.23
N ASP A 24 -9.98 -10.67 8.18
CA ASP A 24 -10.39 -12.05 7.90
C ASP A 24 -11.88 -12.06 7.55
N ILE A 25 -12.24 -12.80 6.50
CA ILE A 25 -13.61 -12.84 5.98
C ILE A 25 -14.23 -14.17 6.36
N GLN A 26 -15.27 -14.13 7.19
CA GLN A 26 -15.97 -15.31 7.66
C GLN A 26 -17.41 -15.31 7.13
N SER A 27 -17.83 -16.41 6.51
CA SER A 27 -19.23 -16.58 6.11
C SER A 27 -20.09 -16.92 7.32
N GLN A 28 -21.21 -16.20 7.50
CA GLN A 28 -22.17 -16.40 8.59
C GLN A 28 -23.52 -16.93 8.08
N GLY A 29 -23.52 -17.63 6.93
CA GLY A 29 -24.73 -18.11 6.26
C GLY A 29 -25.12 -17.26 5.04
N GLU A 30 -26.35 -17.45 4.54
CA GLU A 30 -26.79 -16.91 3.25
C GLU A 30 -26.66 -15.37 3.17
N GLY A 31 -25.73 -14.92 2.33
CA GLY A 31 -25.51 -13.51 2.01
C GLY A 31 -24.86 -12.68 3.11
N ARG A 32 -24.41 -13.29 4.22
CA ARG A 32 -23.79 -12.57 5.35
C ARG A 32 -22.31 -12.89 5.47
N LEU A 33 -21.50 -11.83 5.50
CA LEU A 33 -20.07 -11.89 5.75
C LEU A 33 -19.77 -11.11 7.03
N LEU A 34 -18.99 -11.72 7.91
CA LEU A 34 -18.36 -11.06 9.05
C LEU A 34 -16.92 -10.72 8.68
N LEU A 35 -16.55 -9.47 8.89
CA LEU A 35 -15.18 -8.98 8.71
C LEU A 35 -14.53 -8.83 10.07
N VAL A 36 -13.52 -9.65 10.36
CA VAL A 36 -12.76 -9.58 11.62
C VAL A 36 -11.47 -8.85 11.36
N ARG A 37 -11.29 -7.67 11.97
CA ARG A 37 -10.06 -6.88 11.79
C ARG A 37 -8.88 -7.63 12.42
N LEU A 38 -7.87 -7.91 11.62
CA LEU A 38 -6.64 -8.54 12.09
C LEU A 38 -5.69 -7.46 12.59
N GLU A 39 -5.10 -7.70 13.76
CA GLU A 39 -3.97 -6.90 14.20
C GLU A 39 -2.78 -7.20 13.31
N ARG A 40 -2.23 -6.16 12.67
CA ARG A 40 -0.96 -6.32 11.98
C ARG A 40 0.13 -6.48 13.03
N PRO A 41 1.03 -7.47 12.88
CA PRO A 41 2.24 -7.47 13.67
C PRO A 41 2.93 -6.13 13.45
N GLN A 42 3.43 -5.53 14.53
CA GLN A 42 4.14 -4.26 14.43
C GLN A 42 5.24 -4.43 13.38
N PRO A 43 5.30 -3.54 12.37
CA PRO A 43 6.36 -3.63 11.39
C PRO A 43 7.68 -3.59 12.14
N ASN A 44 8.60 -4.49 11.77
CA ASN A 44 9.96 -4.44 12.30
C ASN A 44 10.47 -3.00 12.15
N LEU A 45 11.05 -2.46 13.21
CA LEU A 45 11.61 -1.10 13.21
C LEU A 45 12.49 -0.97 11.96
N GLY A 46 12.06 -0.10 11.04
CA GLY A 46 12.81 0.18 9.83
C GLY A 46 14.20 0.73 10.20
N MET A 47 15.13 0.68 9.24
CA MET A 47 16.38 1.40 9.41
C MET A 47 16.10 2.88 9.65
N SER A 48 16.91 3.53 10.51
CA SER A 48 16.84 4.99 10.65
C SER A 48 17.05 5.65 9.30
N GLN A 49 16.48 6.85 9.13
CA GLN A 49 16.65 7.61 7.89
C GLN A 49 18.13 7.76 7.52
N GLU A 50 18.99 8.05 8.49
CA GLU A 50 20.44 8.15 8.34
C GLU A 50 21.05 6.87 7.76
N ARG A 51 20.64 5.71 8.29
CA ARG A 51 21.14 4.41 7.84
C ARG A 51 20.64 4.08 6.43
N CYS A 52 19.39 4.42 6.10
CA CYS A 52 18.86 4.30 4.75
C CYS A 52 19.67 5.16 3.76
N LEU A 53 19.94 6.42 4.11
CA LEU A 53 20.71 7.34 3.25
C LEU A 53 22.16 6.86 3.07
N ALA A 54 22.80 6.36 4.13
CA ALA A 54 24.12 5.77 4.04
C ALA A 54 24.15 4.53 3.12
N ALA A 55 23.13 3.67 3.21
CA ALA A 55 23.01 2.50 2.35
C ALA A 55 22.78 2.87 0.87
N ILE A 56 21.96 3.90 0.60
CA ILE A 56 21.75 4.43 -0.75
C ILE A 56 23.06 4.99 -1.31
N ALA A 57 23.80 5.78 -0.52
CA ALA A 57 25.08 6.36 -0.94
C ALA A 57 26.14 5.29 -1.22
N ALA A 58 26.14 4.19 -0.45
CA ALA A 58 27.06 3.09 -0.62
C ALA A 58 26.63 2.07 -1.69
N ALA A 59 25.47 2.24 -2.33
CA ALA A 59 24.95 1.26 -3.27
C ALA A 59 25.84 1.19 -4.53
N PRO A 60 26.15 -0.01 -5.04
CA PRO A 60 27.01 -0.18 -6.23
C PRO A 60 26.31 0.29 -7.52
N LEU A 61 24.98 0.29 -7.53
CA LEU A 61 24.17 0.79 -8.64
C LEU A 61 23.74 2.22 -8.31
N GLN A 62 24.33 3.18 -9.01
CA GLN A 62 23.99 4.59 -8.92
C GLN A 62 23.40 5.08 -10.25
N PRO A 63 22.41 5.98 -10.22
CA PRO A 63 21.95 6.64 -11.44
C PRO A 63 23.11 7.35 -12.14
N THR A 64 23.27 7.10 -13.44
CA THR A 64 24.30 7.74 -14.27
C THR A 64 23.90 9.12 -14.78
N MET A 65 22.64 9.52 -14.56
CA MET A 65 22.08 10.80 -14.99
C MET A 65 21.16 11.38 -13.92
N THR A 66 20.91 12.69 -14.00
CA THR A 66 20.00 13.39 -13.10
C THR A 66 18.54 13.01 -13.39
N TRP A 67 17.67 13.22 -12.40
CA TRP A 67 16.23 13.04 -12.55
C TRP A 67 15.64 13.91 -13.68
N ASP A 68 16.15 15.14 -13.86
CA ASP A 68 15.67 16.03 -14.92
C ASP A 68 16.06 15.53 -16.31
N ALA A 69 17.29 15.01 -16.47
CA ALA A 69 17.73 14.40 -17.73
C ALA A 69 16.90 13.16 -18.06
N LEU A 70 16.63 12.30 -17.07
CA LEU A 70 15.78 11.13 -17.25
C LEU A 70 14.36 11.52 -17.69
N LYS A 71 13.73 12.48 -17.00
CA LYS A 71 12.39 12.96 -17.35
C LYS A 71 12.31 13.50 -18.77
N ALA A 72 13.33 14.25 -19.21
CA ALA A 72 13.38 14.80 -20.56
C ALA A 72 13.50 13.69 -21.62
N ALA A 73 14.24 12.61 -21.32
CA ALA A 73 14.40 11.48 -22.22
C ALA A 73 13.19 10.54 -22.29
N THR A 74 12.39 10.44 -21.21
CA THR A 74 11.30 9.46 -21.11
C THR A 74 9.90 10.03 -21.29
N ARG A 75 9.74 11.35 -21.35
CA ARG A 75 8.42 11.94 -21.64
C ARG A 75 8.18 11.94 -23.15
N GLU A 76 7.06 11.34 -23.56
CA GLU A 76 6.55 11.50 -24.91
C GLU A 76 6.26 12.99 -25.20
N PRO A 77 6.46 13.46 -26.45
CA PRO A 77 6.21 14.84 -26.84
C PRO A 77 4.75 15.27 -26.66
#